data_AF-A0A7C6IPK3-F1
#
_entry.id   AF-A0A7C6IPK3-F1
#
_cell.length_a   1.000
_cell.length_b   1.000
_cell.length_c   1.000
_cell.angle_alpha   90.00
_cell.angle_beta   90.00
_cell.angle_gamma   90.00
#
_symmetry.space_group_name_H-M   'P 1'
#
loop_
_entity.id
_entity.type
_entity.pdbx_description
1 polymer ?
#
loop_
_entity_poly.entity_id
_entity_poly.type
_entity_poly.pdbx_seq_one_letter_code
_entity_poly.pdbx_strand_id
1 'polypeptide(L)'
;SISKVISLIVALEARGAEAVFKKVGAEPTGDSFNSIVKLETSQQKPLNPMINAGAIAVCSLIPGTDVDERFQLIKTLLSKILGRPICVDKAVYESEKKTGHRNRSLAYFLKDINCLDGDVEEVLDLYFRQCSILVDCTDLANMGMFIAQKGITFEGEKLISTHSARLATTFMVTCGMYNASGEFAVKVGIPAKSGVSGGVLGLVPGKCGIATFGPALDEKGNSVVGVNILDNLSNTLNLSIF
;
A
#
# COMPACT_ATOMS: atom_id res chain seq x y z
N SER A 1 3.26 -5.43 1.30
CA SER A 1 2.93 -4.06 1.74
C SER A 1 2.82 -3.01 0.64
N ILE A 2 3.58 -3.06 -0.47
CA ILE A 2 3.43 -2.07 -1.54
C ILE A 2 2.02 -2.11 -2.15
N SER A 3 1.48 -3.33 -2.28
CA SER A 3 0.10 -3.60 -2.74
C SER A 3 -0.98 -2.79 -2.01
N LYS A 4 -0.74 -2.37 -0.76
CA LYS A 4 -1.68 -1.58 0.05
C LYS A 4 -2.08 -0.26 -0.63
N VAL A 5 -1.14 0.34 -1.38
CA VAL A 5 -1.40 1.54 -2.18
C VAL A 5 -2.47 1.25 -3.23
N ILE A 6 -2.37 0.12 -3.91
CA ILE A 6 -3.32 -0.30 -4.95
C ILE A 6 -4.65 -0.70 -4.34
N SER A 7 -4.67 -1.49 -3.26
CA SER A 7 -5.93 -1.85 -2.60
C SER A 7 -6.68 -0.62 -2.09
N LEU A 8 -5.95 0.39 -1.59
CA LEU A 8 -6.53 1.68 -1.20
C LEU A 8 -7.15 2.40 -2.41
N ILE A 9 -6.42 2.49 -3.53
CA ILE A 9 -6.95 3.09 -4.76
C ILE A 9 -8.23 2.38 -5.22
N VAL A 10 -8.23 1.04 -5.27
CA VAL A 10 -9.42 0.26 -5.65
C VAL A 10 -10.60 0.55 -4.72
N ALA A 11 -10.39 0.58 -3.40
CA ALA A 11 -11.44 0.88 -2.43
C ALA A 11 -11.96 2.33 -2.57
N LEU A 12 -11.07 3.30 -2.81
CA LEU A 12 -11.44 4.70 -3.03
C LEU A 12 -12.29 4.88 -4.28
N GLU A 13 -11.91 4.25 -5.40
CA GLU A 13 -12.69 4.34 -6.64
C GLU A 13 -14.04 3.61 -6.51
N ALA A 14 -14.10 2.50 -5.77
CA ALA A 14 -15.32 1.72 -5.62
C ALA A 14 -16.32 2.30 -4.60
N ARG A 15 -15.84 2.93 -3.53
CA ARG A 15 -16.67 3.35 -2.38
C ARG A 15 -16.63 4.85 -2.09
N GLY A 16 -15.67 5.56 -2.66
CA GLY A 16 -15.40 6.96 -2.32
C GLY A 16 -14.63 7.13 -1.01
N ALA A 17 -13.98 8.29 -0.88
CA ALA A 17 -13.16 8.63 0.29
C ALA A 17 -13.95 8.61 1.61
N GLU A 18 -15.18 9.10 1.62
CA GLU A 18 -16.00 9.17 2.84
C GLU A 18 -16.23 7.78 3.45
N ALA A 19 -16.65 6.80 2.63
CA ALA A 19 -16.88 5.43 3.08
C ALA A 19 -15.58 4.77 3.56
N VAL A 20 -14.47 4.98 2.85
CA VAL A 20 -13.15 4.47 3.26
C VAL A 20 -12.74 5.06 4.60
N PHE A 21 -12.77 6.39 4.75
CA PHE A 21 -12.27 7.04 5.95
C PHE A 21 -13.22 6.95 7.16
N LYS A 22 -14.42 6.41 6.98
CA LYS A 22 -15.27 5.96 8.09
C LYS A 22 -14.68 4.73 8.79
N LYS A 23 -13.99 3.85 8.06
CA LYS A 23 -13.42 2.58 8.56
C LYS A 23 -11.92 2.63 8.84
N VAL A 24 -11.19 3.57 8.24
CA VAL A 24 -9.76 3.78 8.47
C VAL A 24 -9.45 5.27 8.63
N GLY A 25 -8.49 5.61 9.49
CA GLY A 25 -8.06 6.99 9.72
C GLY A 25 -7.12 7.52 8.64
N ALA A 26 -6.59 8.72 8.89
CA ALA A 26 -5.62 9.39 8.03
C ALA A 26 -4.31 9.77 8.73
N GLU A 27 -4.09 9.26 9.95
CA GLU A 27 -3.01 9.70 10.84
C GLU A 27 -1.77 8.78 10.76
N PRO A 28 -0.54 9.33 10.73
CA PRO A 28 0.68 8.54 10.86
C PRO A 28 0.73 7.74 12.16
N THR A 29 1.42 6.60 12.15
CA THR A 29 1.73 5.86 13.37
C THR A 29 3.18 6.09 13.80
N GLY A 30 3.40 6.42 15.07
CA GLY A 30 4.73 6.40 15.69
C GLY A 30 5.22 5.00 16.13
N ASP A 31 4.41 3.95 15.96
CA ASP A 31 4.67 2.59 16.45
C ASP A 31 4.82 1.61 15.27
N SER A 32 5.52 0.50 15.51
CA SER A 32 5.73 -0.54 14.48
C SER A 32 4.43 -0.88 13.74
N PHE A 33 4.50 -1.11 12.43
CA PHE A 33 3.34 -1.27 11.55
C PHE A 33 2.40 -2.45 11.88
N ASN A 34 2.82 -3.30 12.83
CA ASN A 34 2.07 -4.44 13.33
C ASN A 34 1.52 -4.23 14.77
N SER A 35 1.79 -3.08 15.41
CA SER A 35 1.42 -2.84 16.83
C SER A 35 -0.09 -2.91 17.04
N ILE A 36 -0.53 -3.73 18.00
CA ILE A 36 -1.93 -3.82 18.46
C ILE A 36 -2.22 -2.72 19.50
N VAL A 37 -1.19 -2.30 20.26
CA VAL A 37 -1.32 -1.38 21.40
C VAL A 37 -2.02 -0.08 21.01
N LYS A 38 -1.67 0.51 19.87
CA LYS A 38 -2.32 1.75 19.41
C LYS A 38 -3.74 1.57 18.93
N LEU A 39 -4.13 0.39 18.45
CA LEU A 39 -5.53 0.12 18.08
C LEU A 39 -6.43 0.04 19.31
N GLU A 40 -5.90 -0.41 20.45
CA GLU A 40 -6.63 -0.43 21.72
C GLU A 40 -6.73 0.95 22.38
N THR A 41 -5.72 1.81 22.18
CA THR A 41 -5.66 3.13 22.84
C THR A 41 -6.10 4.31 21.96
N SER A 42 -6.18 4.13 20.65
CA SER A 42 -6.64 5.17 19.71
C SER A 42 -8.11 4.98 19.37
N GLN A 43 -8.68 5.98 18.66
CA GLN A 43 -10.06 6.00 18.19
C GLN A 43 -10.51 4.64 17.63
N GLN A 44 -11.82 4.38 17.60
CA GLN A 44 -12.48 3.13 17.19
C GLN A 44 -12.22 2.66 15.73
N LYS A 45 -11.07 2.95 15.12
CA LYS A 45 -10.63 2.54 13.77
C LYS A 45 -9.10 2.56 13.63
N PRO A 46 -8.51 1.76 12.71
CA PRO A 46 -7.09 1.84 12.38
C PRO A 46 -6.64 3.25 11.99
N LEU A 47 -5.40 3.62 12.32
CA LEU A 47 -4.90 4.98 12.14
C LEU A 47 -4.73 5.41 10.68
N ASN A 48 -4.27 4.52 9.79
CA ASN A 48 -4.07 4.81 8.36
C ASN A 48 -4.08 3.52 7.52
N PRO A 49 -4.29 3.62 6.20
CA PRO A 49 -4.34 2.46 5.30
C PRO A 49 -2.99 1.78 5.03
N MET A 50 -1.85 2.34 5.47
CA MET A 50 -0.52 1.81 5.15
C MET A 50 0.01 0.82 6.21
N ILE A 51 -0.54 0.83 7.43
CA ILE A 51 -0.33 -0.22 8.44
C ILE A 51 -1.16 -1.48 8.15
N ASN A 52 -0.88 -2.60 8.81
CA ASN A 52 -1.58 -3.86 8.49
C ASN A 52 -3.08 -3.78 8.81
N ALA A 53 -3.45 -3.27 9.99
CA ALA A 53 -4.84 -3.15 10.38
C ALA A 53 -5.66 -2.30 9.40
N GLY A 54 -5.13 -1.14 8.98
CA GLY A 54 -5.80 -0.31 8.00
C GLY A 54 -5.89 -0.94 6.62
N ALA A 55 -4.86 -1.66 6.19
CA ALA A 55 -4.90 -2.39 4.92
C ALA A 55 -5.91 -3.55 4.92
N ILE A 56 -6.06 -4.25 6.06
CA ILE A 56 -7.08 -5.28 6.25
C ILE A 56 -8.48 -4.66 6.21
N ALA A 57 -8.71 -3.54 6.89
CA ALA A 57 -9.97 -2.79 6.80
C ALA A 57 -10.24 -2.29 5.37
N VAL A 58 -9.22 -1.82 4.64
CA VAL A 58 -9.34 -1.45 3.23
C VAL A 58 -9.72 -2.65 2.36
N CYS A 59 -9.12 -3.82 2.59
CA CYS A 59 -9.51 -5.05 1.89
C CYS A 59 -11.00 -5.35 2.09
N SER A 60 -11.54 -5.17 3.30
CA SER A 60 -12.96 -5.41 3.59
C SER A 60 -13.92 -4.50 2.83
N LEU A 61 -13.44 -3.36 2.32
CA LEU A 61 -14.24 -2.41 1.55
C LEU A 61 -14.30 -2.68 0.05
N ILE A 62 -13.38 -3.51 -0.47
CA ILE A 62 -13.35 -3.90 -1.89
C ILE A 62 -14.57 -4.77 -2.19
N PRO A 63 -15.45 -4.34 -3.12
CA PRO A 63 -16.69 -5.05 -3.42
C PRO A 63 -16.44 -6.33 -4.21
N GLY A 64 -17.37 -7.27 -4.07
CA GLY A 64 -17.43 -8.55 -4.78
C GLY A 64 -18.19 -9.57 -3.93
N THR A 65 -18.73 -10.59 -4.58
CA THR A 65 -19.51 -11.65 -3.92
C THR A 65 -18.63 -12.70 -3.26
N ASP A 66 -17.40 -12.87 -3.76
CA ASP A 66 -16.38 -13.75 -3.21
C ASP A 66 -14.97 -13.11 -3.29
N VAL A 67 -13.96 -13.85 -2.81
CA VAL A 67 -12.56 -13.37 -2.81
C VAL A 67 -11.99 -13.23 -4.22
N ASP A 68 -12.42 -14.07 -5.17
CA ASP A 68 -11.88 -14.08 -6.53
C ASP A 68 -12.32 -12.84 -7.30
N GLU A 69 -13.59 -12.45 -7.20
CA GLU A 69 -14.11 -11.21 -7.78
C GLU A 69 -13.40 -9.98 -7.20
N ARG A 70 -13.24 -9.94 -5.87
CA ARG A 70 -12.57 -8.84 -5.17
C ARG A 70 -11.10 -8.73 -5.59
N PHE A 71 -10.41 -9.86 -5.70
CA PHE A 71 -9.02 -9.91 -6.14
C PHE A 71 -8.89 -9.54 -7.62
N GLN A 72 -9.87 -9.90 -8.45
CA GLN A 72 -9.89 -9.56 -9.87
C GLN A 72 -9.94 -8.05 -10.11
N LEU A 73 -10.58 -7.26 -9.24
CA LEU A 73 -10.54 -5.79 -9.31
C LEU A 73 -9.10 -5.25 -9.15
N ILE A 74 -8.35 -5.79 -8.17
CA ILE A 74 -6.94 -5.43 -7.94
C ILE A 74 -6.09 -5.83 -9.17
N LYS A 75 -6.24 -7.08 -9.64
CA LYS A 75 -5.51 -7.58 -10.80
C LYS A 75 -5.81 -6.79 -12.07
N THR A 76 -7.07 -6.42 -12.29
CA THR A 76 -7.48 -5.68 -13.49
C THR A 76 -6.85 -4.30 -13.52
N LEU A 77 -6.91 -3.56 -12.40
CA LEU A 77 -6.26 -2.26 -12.31
C LEU A 77 -4.75 -2.37 -12.55
N LEU A 78 -4.07 -3.29 -11.87
CA LEU A 78 -2.63 -3.51 -12.06
C LEU A 78 -2.27 -3.93 -13.48
N SER A 79 -3.05 -4.84 -14.09
CA SER A 79 -2.77 -5.30 -15.46
C SER A 79 -2.87 -4.16 -16.46
N LYS A 80 -3.85 -3.26 -16.28
CA LYS A 80 -3.98 -2.07 -17.11
C LYS A 80 -2.84 -1.06 -16.91
N ILE A 81 -2.40 -0.85 -15.66
CA ILE A 81 -1.27 0.05 -15.36
C ILE A 81 0.03 -0.49 -15.96
N LEU A 82 0.25 -1.81 -15.88
CA LEU A 82 1.52 -2.45 -16.26
C LEU A 82 1.54 -2.94 -17.72
N GLY A 83 0.40 -2.94 -18.42
CA GLY A 83 0.29 -3.49 -19.77
C GLY A 83 0.54 -4.99 -19.86
N ARG A 84 0.45 -5.74 -18.75
CA ARG A 84 0.73 -7.17 -18.70
C ARG A 84 -0.13 -7.91 -17.66
N PRO A 85 -0.33 -9.23 -17.78
CA PRO A 85 -1.04 -10.02 -16.77
C PRO A 85 -0.33 -10.03 -15.42
N ILE A 86 -1.11 -10.13 -14.34
CA ILE A 86 -0.60 -10.23 -12.95
C ILE A 86 -0.54 -11.68 -12.48
N CYS A 87 0.64 -12.04 -11.97
CA CYS A 87 0.92 -13.34 -11.37
C CYS A 87 1.01 -13.23 -9.84
N VAL A 88 0.68 -14.32 -9.16
CA VAL A 88 0.79 -14.46 -7.71
C VAL A 88 1.80 -15.56 -7.40
N ASP A 89 2.70 -15.30 -6.46
CA ASP A 89 3.56 -16.33 -5.89
C ASP A 89 2.74 -17.20 -4.92
N LYS A 90 2.39 -18.40 -5.38
CA LYS A 90 1.59 -19.33 -4.58
C LYS A 90 2.32 -19.81 -3.33
N ALA A 91 3.65 -19.96 -3.38
CA ALA A 91 4.40 -20.44 -2.22
C ALA A 91 4.42 -19.38 -1.11
N VAL A 92 4.65 -18.11 -1.47
CA VAL A 92 4.57 -16.98 -0.53
C VAL A 92 3.17 -16.86 0.04
N TYR A 93 2.13 -16.91 -0.81
CA TYR A 93 0.74 -16.82 -0.38
C TYR A 93 0.37 -17.90 0.65
N GLU A 94 0.65 -19.17 0.36
CA GLU A 94 0.33 -20.27 1.29
C GLU A 94 1.14 -20.16 2.59
N SER A 95 2.41 -19.72 2.50
CA SER A 95 3.25 -19.48 3.67
C SER A 95 2.66 -18.37 4.56
N GLU A 96 2.34 -17.21 3.99
CA GLU A 96 1.76 -16.08 4.73
C GLU A 96 0.39 -16.43 5.32
N LYS A 97 -0.45 -17.13 4.55
CA LYS A 97 -1.78 -17.57 5.02
C LYS A 97 -1.67 -18.53 6.20
N LYS A 98 -0.70 -19.45 6.19
CA LYS A 98 -0.47 -20.40 7.29
C LYS A 98 0.02 -19.72 8.56
N THR A 99 0.96 -18.77 8.45
CA THR A 99 1.63 -18.15 9.61
C THR A 99 1.06 -16.78 10.00
N GLY A 100 0.01 -16.30 9.32
CA GLY A 100 -0.61 -14.99 9.51
C GLY A 100 -1.38 -14.77 10.82
N HIS A 101 -0.99 -15.41 11.93
CA HIS A 101 -1.69 -15.36 13.22
C HIS A 101 -1.90 -13.93 13.75
N ARG A 102 -0.89 -13.06 13.58
CA ARG A 102 -1.01 -11.65 14.00
C ARG A 102 -2.03 -10.88 13.16
N ASN A 103 -2.09 -11.14 11.86
CA ASN A 103 -3.10 -10.52 10.98
C ASN A 103 -4.51 -11.06 11.30
N ARG A 104 -4.65 -12.33 11.69
CA ARG A 104 -5.91 -12.89 12.22
C ARG A 104 -6.37 -12.19 13.49
N SER A 105 -5.48 -12.05 14.47
CA SER A 105 -5.78 -11.32 15.71
C SER A 105 -6.22 -9.89 15.41
N LEU A 106 -5.51 -9.17 14.53
CA LEU A 106 -5.90 -7.84 14.08
C LEU A 106 -7.28 -7.85 13.40
N ALA A 107 -7.55 -8.77 12.49
CA ALA A 107 -8.80 -8.81 11.75
C ALA A 107 -10.02 -9.09 12.66
N TYR A 108 -9.90 -10.02 13.62
CA TYR A 108 -10.95 -10.26 14.62
C TYR A 108 -11.16 -9.04 15.51
N PHE A 109 -10.09 -8.36 15.92
CA PHE A 109 -10.21 -7.11 16.67
C PHE A 109 -10.94 -6.04 15.85
N LEU A 110 -10.61 -5.89 14.56
CA LEU A 110 -11.28 -4.95 13.66
C LEU A 110 -12.76 -5.29 13.45
N LYS A 111 -13.11 -6.59 13.48
CA LYS A 111 -14.49 -7.05 13.41
C LYS A 111 -15.27 -6.61 14.65
N ASP A 112 -14.68 -6.78 15.83
CA ASP A 112 -15.28 -6.39 17.12
C ASP A 112 -15.58 -4.89 17.19
N ILE A 113 -14.63 -4.05 16.75
CA ILE A 113 -14.81 -2.58 16.70
C ILE A 113 -15.56 -2.07 15.46
N ASN A 114 -16.23 -2.94 14.70
CA ASN A 114 -17.02 -2.61 13.51
C ASN A 114 -16.23 -1.91 12.37
N CYS A 115 -14.92 -2.16 12.28
CA CYS A 115 -14.06 -1.65 11.21
C CYS A 115 -13.79 -2.64 10.07
N LEU A 116 -14.23 -3.89 10.22
CA LEU A 116 -14.13 -4.92 9.19
C LEU A 116 -15.52 -5.41 8.77
N ASP A 117 -15.83 -5.24 7.49
CA ASP A 117 -17.07 -5.70 6.86
C ASP A 117 -16.88 -7.09 6.22
N GLY A 118 -17.89 -7.95 6.29
CA GLY A 118 -17.81 -9.33 5.75
C GLY A 118 -17.09 -10.33 6.66
N ASP A 119 -16.72 -11.47 6.10
CA ASP A 119 -16.04 -12.55 6.82
C ASP A 119 -14.53 -12.26 7.03
N VAL A 120 -14.02 -12.61 8.20
CA VAL A 120 -12.62 -12.34 8.58
C VAL A 120 -11.64 -13.12 7.72
N GLU A 121 -11.87 -14.41 7.48
CA GLU A 121 -10.94 -15.23 6.71
C GLU A 121 -10.99 -14.89 5.23
N GLU A 122 -12.14 -14.52 4.66
CA GLU A 122 -12.23 -14.01 3.28
C GLU A 122 -11.46 -12.70 3.09
N VAL A 123 -11.59 -11.75 4.03
CA VAL A 123 -10.84 -10.48 3.99
C VAL A 123 -9.34 -10.74 4.08
N LEU A 124 -8.92 -11.67 4.94
CA LEU A 124 -7.53 -12.05 5.06
C LEU A 124 -7.01 -12.79 3.84
N ASP A 125 -7.83 -13.65 3.22
CA ASP A 125 -7.48 -14.32 1.97
C ASP A 125 -7.12 -13.31 0.89
N LEU A 126 -7.97 -12.29 0.70
CA LEU A 126 -7.70 -11.17 -0.19
C LEU A 126 -6.42 -10.42 0.19
N TYR A 127 -6.22 -10.15 1.48
CA TYR A 127 -5.02 -9.46 1.98
C TYR A 127 -3.73 -10.22 1.67
N PHE A 128 -3.70 -11.54 1.87
CA PHE A 128 -2.52 -12.36 1.58
C PHE A 128 -2.27 -12.48 0.07
N ARG A 129 -3.33 -12.65 -0.74
CA ARG A 129 -3.22 -12.69 -2.21
C ARG A 129 -2.61 -11.41 -2.77
N GLN A 130 -3.07 -10.24 -2.31
CA GLN A 130 -2.50 -8.97 -2.80
C GLN A 130 -1.03 -8.77 -2.38
N CYS A 131 -0.62 -9.29 -1.22
CA CYS A 131 0.77 -9.19 -0.76
C CYS A 131 1.71 -10.12 -1.53
N SER A 132 1.15 -11.15 -2.18
CA SER A 132 1.88 -12.18 -2.92
C SER A 132 1.95 -11.93 -4.43
N ILE A 133 1.55 -10.73 -4.88
CA ILE A 133 1.66 -10.34 -6.29
C ILE A 133 3.14 -10.16 -6.69
N LEU A 134 3.54 -10.77 -7.81
CA LEU A 134 4.89 -10.66 -8.36
C LEU A 134 5.04 -9.43 -9.26
N VAL A 135 6.02 -8.60 -8.92
CA VAL A 135 6.44 -7.40 -9.66
C VAL A 135 7.95 -7.26 -9.62
N ASP A 136 8.52 -6.64 -10.65
CA ASP A 136 9.92 -6.20 -10.68
C ASP A 136 10.05 -4.67 -10.46
N CYS A 137 11.28 -4.15 -10.53
CA CYS A 137 11.50 -2.71 -10.40
C CYS A 137 10.86 -1.90 -11.54
N THR A 138 10.78 -2.44 -12.76
CA THR A 138 10.15 -1.77 -13.90
C THR A 138 8.66 -1.60 -13.64
N ASP A 139 8.01 -2.64 -13.14
CA ASP A 139 6.60 -2.60 -12.77
C ASP A 139 6.34 -1.57 -11.68
N LEU A 140 7.14 -1.58 -10.61
CA LEU A 140 7.02 -0.61 -9.53
C LEU A 140 7.26 0.83 -10.03
N ALA A 141 8.24 1.05 -10.91
CA ALA A 141 8.48 2.37 -11.49
C ALA A 141 7.29 2.83 -12.34
N ASN A 142 6.70 1.93 -13.14
CA ASN A 142 5.51 2.21 -13.94
C ASN A 142 4.28 2.51 -13.06
N MET A 143 4.10 1.78 -11.95
CA MET A 143 3.07 2.10 -10.95
C MET A 143 3.28 3.49 -10.36
N GLY A 144 4.52 3.84 -10.02
CA GLY A 144 4.87 5.17 -9.51
C GLY A 144 4.57 6.26 -10.53
N MET A 145 4.92 6.03 -11.80
CA MET A 145 4.69 6.96 -12.90
C MET A 145 3.19 7.19 -13.13
N PHE A 146 2.40 6.13 -13.14
CA PHE A 146 0.94 6.19 -13.26
C PHE A 146 0.30 7.06 -12.15
N ILE A 147 0.72 6.88 -10.90
CA ILE A 147 0.23 7.69 -9.77
C ILE A 147 0.75 9.13 -9.88
N ALA A 148 2.01 9.34 -10.25
CA ALA A 148 2.59 10.67 -10.49
C ALA A 148 1.85 11.44 -11.60
N GLN A 149 1.34 10.71 -12.60
CA GLN A 149 0.52 11.23 -13.71
C GLN A 149 -0.98 11.30 -13.36
N LYS A 150 -1.31 11.31 -12.07
CA LYS A 150 -2.68 11.52 -11.56
C LYS A 150 -3.69 10.47 -12.05
N GLY A 151 -3.22 9.23 -12.26
CA GLY A 151 -4.08 8.10 -12.62
C GLY A 151 -4.29 7.89 -14.10
N ILE A 152 -3.38 8.39 -14.94
CA ILE A 152 -3.44 8.29 -16.40
C ILE A 152 -2.32 7.34 -16.86
N THR A 153 -2.64 6.38 -17.73
CA THR A 153 -1.67 5.45 -18.31
C THR A 153 -0.77 6.14 -19.33
N PHE A 154 0.26 5.43 -19.80
CA PHE A 154 1.14 5.94 -20.86
C PHE A 154 0.38 6.25 -22.16
N GLU A 155 -0.66 5.47 -22.46
CA GLU A 155 -1.53 5.61 -23.63
C GLU A 155 -2.58 6.75 -23.47
N GLY A 156 -2.63 7.39 -22.30
CA GLY A 156 -3.57 8.47 -22.01
C GLY A 156 -4.92 8.03 -21.46
N GLU A 157 -5.12 6.73 -21.16
CA GLU A 157 -6.36 6.25 -20.51
C GLU A 157 -6.38 6.70 -19.05
N LYS A 158 -7.44 7.38 -18.62
CA LYS A 158 -7.64 7.72 -17.21
C LYS A 158 -8.31 6.55 -16.49
N LEU A 159 -7.55 5.85 -15.64
CA LEU A 159 -8.04 4.67 -14.92
C LEU A 159 -8.57 4.98 -13.52
N ILE A 160 -8.04 6.01 -12.86
CA ILE A 160 -8.45 6.39 -11.51
C ILE A 160 -8.67 7.90 -11.43
N SER A 161 -9.45 8.34 -10.44
CA SER A 161 -9.63 9.77 -10.19
C SER A 161 -8.32 10.43 -9.72
N THR A 162 -8.15 11.70 -10.09
CA THR A 162 -7.04 12.54 -9.60
C THR A 162 -7.07 12.68 -8.07
N HIS A 163 -8.26 12.62 -7.48
CA HIS A 163 -8.44 12.65 -6.04
C HIS A 163 -7.84 11.40 -5.36
N SER A 164 -8.12 10.21 -5.87
CA SER A 164 -7.55 8.95 -5.35
C SER A 164 -6.04 8.89 -5.53
N ALA A 165 -5.52 9.32 -6.69
CA ALA A 165 -4.07 9.42 -6.92
C ALA A 165 -3.38 10.35 -5.91
N ARG A 166 -4.02 11.51 -5.62
CA ARG A 166 -3.54 12.46 -4.61
C ARG A 166 -3.55 11.84 -3.21
N LEU A 167 -4.64 11.20 -2.80
CA LEU A 167 -4.74 10.56 -1.48
C LEU A 167 -3.70 9.44 -1.31
N ALA A 168 -3.53 8.58 -2.32
CA ALA A 168 -2.50 7.56 -2.32
C ALA A 168 -1.10 8.16 -2.14
N THR A 169 -0.79 9.22 -2.91
CA THR A 169 0.47 9.96 -2.80
C THR A 169 0.66 10.54 -1.39
N THR A 170 -0.37 11.17 -0.81
CA THR A 170 -0.31 11.72 0.55
C THR A 170 0.01 10.64 1.59
N PHE A 171 -0.63 9.47 1.51
CA PHE A 171 -0.32 8.37 2.43
C PHE A 171 1.05 7.75 2.23
N MET A 172 1.56 7.77 0.99
CA MET A 172 2.95 7.37 0.73
C MET A 172 3.93 8.32 1.42
N VAL A 173 3.67 9.64 1.39
CA VAL A 173 4.50 10.62 2.13
C VAL A 173 4.43 10.38 3.64
N THR A 174 3.22 10.29 4.20
CA THR A 174 3.05 10.38 5.66
C THR A 174 3.20 9.05 6.39
N CYS A 175 2.92 7.93 5.71
CA CYS A 175 2.82 6.61 6.34
C CYS A 175 3.59 5.51 5.56
N GLY A 176 4.16 5.83 4.41
CA GLY A 176 4.60 4.81 3.45
C GLY A 176 5.90 4.11 3.82
N MET A 177 6.75 4.74 4.63
CA MET A 177 8.01 4.20 5.17
C MET A 177 7.88 3.80 6.64
N TYR A 178 6.66 3.49 7.08
CA TYR A 178 6.33 3.14 8.46
C TYR A 178 6.77 4.24 9.44
N ASN A 179 7.43 3.88 10.54
CA ASN A 179 7.97 4.83 11.53
C ASN A 179 9.11 5.70 10.99
N ALA A 180 9.65 5.39 9.80
CA ALA A 180 10.66 6.20 9.16
C ALA A 180 10.07 7.32 8.29
N SER A 181 8.75 7.39 8.10
CA SER A 181 8.13 8.29 7.10
C SER A 181 8.47 9.77 7.32
N GLY A 182 8.49 10.24 8.56
CA GLY A 182 8.88 11.63 8.87
C GLY A 182 10.35 11.92 8.55
N GLU A 183 11.25 11.04 8.98
CA GLU A 183 12.69 11.14 8.70
C GLU A 183 12.97 11.06 7.20
N PHE A 184 12.29 10.15 6.50
CA PHE A 184 12.41 9.97 5.05
C PHE A 184 11.89 11.20 4.28
N ALA A 185 10.80 11.83 4.73
CA ALA A 185 10.28 13.04 4.12
C ALA A 185 11.27 14.21 4.24
N VAL A 186 11.92 14.37 5.40
CA VAL A 186 12.94 15.41 5.61
C VAL A 186 14.22 15.14 4.81
N LYS A 187 14.67 13.88 4.76
CA LYS A 187 15.94 13.51 4.14
C LYS A 187 15.85 13.36 2.62
N VAL A 188 14.80 12.68 2.15
CA VAL A 188 14.65 12.27 0.74
C VAL A 188 13.58 13.09 0.02
N GLY A 189 12.47 13.42 0.68
CA GLY A 189 11.43 14.27 0.09
C GLY A 189 10.65 13.65 -1.08
N ILE A 190 10.69 12.33 -1.25
CA ILE A 190 9.94 11.62 -2.31
C ILE A 190 8.79 10.82 -1.66
N PRO A 191 7.53 10.92 -2.11
CA PRO A 191 6.48 9.98 -1.71
C PRO A 191 6.90 8.53 -2.00
N ALA A 192 6.95 7.67 -0.98
CA ALA A 192 7.43 6.30 -1.13
C ALA A 192 6.62 5.27 -0.32
N LYS A 193 6.64 4.01 -0.75
CA LYS A 193 6.10 2.87 0.00
C LYS A 193 7.09 1.71 -0.04
N SER A 194 7.52 1.27 1.14
CA SER A 194 8.37 0.07 1.26
C SER A 194 7.56 -1.22 1.43
N GLY A 195 8.13 -2.33 0.98
CA GLY A 195 7.70 -3.70 1.25
C GLY A 195 8.78 -4.50 1.97
N VAL A 196 8.35 -5.39 2.87
CA VAL A 196 9.26 -6.30 3.61
C VAL A 196 9.94 -7.34 2.72
N SER A 197 9.58 -7.43 1.44
CA SER A 197 10.34 -8.19 0.44
C SER A 197 11.62 -7.47 -0.02
N GLY A 198 11.79 -6.19 0.35
CA GLY A 198 12.92 -5.36 -0.08
C GLY A 198 12.61 -4.37 -1.19
N GLY A 199 11.39 -4.38 -1.75
CA GLY A 199 10.97 -3.39 -2.73
C GLY A 199 10.66 -2.03 -2.11
N VAL A 200 10.95 -0.95 -2.83
CA VAL A 200 10.48 0.41 -2.52
C VAL A 200 9.90 1.02 -3.78
N LEU A 201 8.62 1.40 -3.70
CA LEU A 201 7.92 2.20 -4.70
C LEU A 201 8.10 3.68 -4.35
N GLY A 202 8.57 4.50 -5.26
CA GLY A 202 8.66 5.96 -5.12
C GLY A 202 8.02 6.67 -6.32
N LEU A 203 7.62 7.93 -6.13
CA LEU A 203 7.13 8.76 -7.24
C LEU A 203 7.38 10.24 -6.99
N VAL A 204 7.54 11.00 -8.07
CA VAL A 204 7.65 12.45 -8.07
C VAL A 204 6.51 13.01 -8.93
N PRO A 205 5.53 13.72 -8.34
CA PRO A 205 4.33 14.16 -9.04
C PRO A 205 4.66 14.94 -10.33
N GLY A 206 4.05 14.51 -11.44
CA GLY A 206 4.26 15.11 -12.77
C GLY A 206 5.65 14.93 -13.38
N LYS A 207 6.54 14.13 -12.78
CA LYS A 207 7.90 13.88 -13.30
C LYS A 207 8.16 12.41 -13.60
N CYS A 208 8.16 11.55 -12.58
CA CYS A 208 8.58 10.15 -12.76
C CYS A 208 8.04 9.23 -11.65
N GLY A 209 8.04 7.93 -11.94
CA GLY A 209 8.04 6.88 -10.94
C GLY A 209 9.46 6.33 -10.74
N ILE A 210 9.76 5.88 -9.52
CA ILE A 210 11.06 5.34 -9.14
C ILE A 210 10.82 4.04 -8.40
N ALA A 211 11.68 3.05 -8.62
CA ALA A 211 11.65 1.83 -7.85
C ALA A 211 13.05 1.39 -7.48
N THR A 212 13.17 0.81 -6.30
CA THR A 212 14.40 0.15 -5.85
C THR A 212 14.05 -1.19 -5.25
N PHE A 213 15.01 -2.11 -5.28
CA PHE A 213 14.87 -3.42 -4.66
C PHE A 213 16.17 -3.80 -3.98
N GLY A 214 16.05 -4.21 -2.71
CA GLY A 214 17.16 -4.76 -1.95
C GLY A 214 16.62 -5.55 -0.75
N PRO A 215 16.88 -6.87 -0.67
CA PRO A 215 16.22 -7.74 0.31
C PRO A 215 16.65 -7.48 1.76
N ALA A 216 17.83 -6.88 1.99
CA ALA A 216 18.29 -6.52 3.32
C ALA A 216 17.48 -5.34 3.89
N LEU A 217 16.85 -5.56 5.04
CA LEU A 217 16.00 -4.57 5.71
C LEU A 217 16.69 -3.97 6.95
N ASP A 218 16.35 -2.72 7.25
CA ASP A 218 16.65 -2.09 8.53
C ASP A 218 15.70 -2.57 9.64
N GLU A 219 15.92 -2.11 10.88
CA GLU A 219 15.07 -2.42 12.03
C GLU A 219 13.63 -1.92 11.89
N LYS A 220 13.39 -0.96 10.99
CA LYS A 220 12.07 -0.38 10.69
C LYS A 220 11.36 -1.15 9.57
N GLY A 221 12.00 -2.15 8.96
CA GLY A 221 11.45 -3.00 7.89
C GLY A 221 11.53 -2.39 6.49
N ASN A 222 12.40 -1.41 6.28
CA ASN A 222 12.65 -0.79 4.97
C ASN A 222 13.94 -1.31 4.34
N SER A 223 14.00 -1.37 3.01
CA SER A 223 15.22 -1.78 2.28
C SER A 223 16.37 -0.81 2.54
N VAL A 224 17.49 -1.30 3.09
CA VAL A 224 18.66 -0.47 3.42
C VAL A 224 19.23 0.19 2.16
N VAL A 225 19.53 -0.63 1.14
CA VAL A 225 20.07 -0.13 -0.12
C VAL A 225 19.02 0.64 -0.91
N GLY A 226 17.75 0.23 -0.85
CA GLY A 226 16.68 0.88 -1.58
C GLY A 226 16.44 2.32 -1.12
N VAL A 227 16.48 2.56 0.20
CA VAL A 227 16.37 3.90 0.80
C VAL A 227 17.58 4.76 0.45
N ASN A 228 18.80 4.22 0.53
CA ASN A 228 20.02 4.96 0.20
C ASN A 228 20.08 5.37 -1.29
N ILE A 229 19.61 4.51 -2.20
CA ILE A 229 19.51 4.85 -3.62
C ILE A 229 18.53 6.01 -3.82
N LEU A 230 17.37 5.99 -3.17
CA LEU A 230 16.38 7.08 -3.28
C LEU A 230 16.91 8.40 -2.74
N ASP A 231 17.63 8.37 -1.62
CA ASP A 231 18.32 9.54 -1.04
C ASP A 231 19.34 10.14 -2.03
N ASN A 232 20.22 9.30 -2.58
CA ASN A 232 21.21 9.74 -3.57
C ASN A 232 20.56 10.31 -4.84
N LEU A 233 19.53 9.63 -5.38
CA LEU A 233 18.79 10.11 -6.55
C LEU A 233 18.10 11.45 -6.27
N SER A 234 17.48 11.59 -5.10
CA SER A 234 16.78 12.82 -4.73
C SER A 234 17.72 14.02 -4.67
N ASN A 235 18.88 13.86 -4.01
CA ASN A 235 19.89 14.90 -3.90
C ASN A 235 20.54 15.23 -5.25
N THR A 236 20.79 14.22 -6.09
CA THR A 236 21.45 14.41 -7.38
C THR A 236 20.53 15.07 -8.42
N LEU A 237 19.25 14.72 -8.42
CA LEU A 237 18.29 15.13 -9.44
C LEU A 237 17.27 16.18 -8.95
N ASN A 238 17.42 16.66 -7.71
CA ASN A 238 16.52 17.59 -7.04
C ASN A 238 15.05 17.14 -7.11
N LEU A 239 14.77 15.96 -6.54
CA LEU A 239 13.47 15.30 -6.62
C LEU A 239 12.58 15.49 -5.39
N SER A 240 13.06 16.20 -4.36
CA SER A 240 12.23 16.60 -3.23
C SER A 240 10.98 17.33 -3.70
N ILE A 241 9.83 16.98 -3.13
CA ILE A 241 8.56 17.70 -3.34
C ILE A 241 8.34 18.85 -2.34
N PHE A 242 9.30 19.03 -1.42
CA PHE A 242 9.34 20.09 -0.41
C PHE A 242 10.44 21.10 -0.72
#